data_AF-A0A1Q7AD49-F1
#
_entry.id   AF-A0A1Q7AD49-F1
#
_cell.length_a   1.000
_cell.length_b   1.000
_cell.length_c   1.000
_cell.angle_alpha   90.00
_cell.angle_beta   90.00
_cell.angle_gamma   90.00
#
_symmetry.space_group_name_H-M   'P 1'
#
loop_
_entity.id
_entity.type
_entity.pdbx_description
1 polymer ?
#
loop_
_entity_poly.entity_id
_entity_poly.type
_entity_poly.pdbx_seq_one_letter_code
_entity_poly.pdbx_strand_id
1 'polypeptide(L)'
;MAHEPELLDIAQAAVFLHVSQMSLRRWTNSGRLPCFRVGGRRERRFRRADLLAFLERTGEPAPAPPAGHLCGLYTSGAARERQAAAFLAKGLEAGGTCFLAAEPTVRERVLARLARDWPAAPAAARSGRLVVSRYARLPAAQLEYWEAGFADARRAGAGELRVVGDISGERLGRHRSFGDLLVYERDYGALARRFGVATLCLYDARRLSGVQAARMLQVHTDMLRETPADVSP
;
A
#
# COMPACT_ATOMS: atom_id res chain seq x y z
N MET A 1 -32.07 -27.98 -18.60
CA MET A 1 -32.86 -27.16 -17.66
C MET A 1 -32.14 -25.83 -17.53
N ALA A 2 -32.77 -24.74 -17.97
CA ALA A 2 -32.19 -23.40 -17.89
C ALA A 2 -32.14 -22.97 -16.42
N HIS A 3 -30.94 -22.74 -15.88
CA HIS A 3 -30.77 -22.22 -14.53
C HIS A 3 -31.22 -20.76 -14.54
N GLU A 4 -32.38 -20.47 -13.94
CA GLU A 4 -32.82 -19.09 -13.75
C GLU A 4 -31.75 -18.33 -12.97
N PRO A 5 -31.27 -17.17 -13.46
CA PRO A 5 -30.23 -16.43 -12.77
C PRO A 5 -30.79 -15.89 -11.44
N GLU A 6 -30.28 -16.42 -10.33
CA GLU A 6 -30.62 -16.02 -8.97
C GLU A 6 -30.50 -14.49 -8.83
N LEU A 7 -31.66 -13.83 -8.66
CA LEU A 7 -31.76 -12.38 -8.45
C LEU A 7 -31.77 -12.07 -6.96
N LEU A 8 -30.70 -11.43 -6.48
CA LEU A 8 -30.52 -11.05 -5.09
C LEU A 8 -31.25 -9.73 -4.79
N ASP A 9 -31.80 -9.62 -3.57
CA ASP A 9 -32.30 -8.36 -3.04
C ASP A 9 -31.16 -7.45 -2.52
N ILE A 10 -31.50 -6.24 -2.09
CA ILE A 10 -30.49 -5.27 -1.63
C ILE A 10 -29.80 -5.68 -0.31
N ALA A 11 -30.47 -6.43 0.56
CA ALA A 11 -29.86 -6.92 1.79
C ALA A 11 -28.90 -8.07 1.49
N GLN A 12 -29.32 -9.02 0.65
CA GLN A 12 -28.49 -10.12 0.17
C GLN A 12 -27.28 -9.61 -0.62
N ALA A 13 -27.47 -8.64 -1.51
CA ALA A 13 -26.37 -8.01 -2.25
C ALA A 13 -25.41 -7.23 -1.32
N ALA A 14 -25.92 -6.61 -0.25
CA ALA A 14 -25.10 -5.88 0.72
C ALA A 14 -24.18 -6.84 1.50
N VAL A 15 -24.75 -7.98 1.94
CA VAL A 15 -23.99 -9.07 2.56
C VAL A 15 -22.98 -9.64 1.58
N PHE A 16 -23.39 -9.92 0.34
CA PHE A 16 -22.54 -10.48 -0.70
C PHE A 16 -21.31 -9.61 -1.01
N LEU A 17 -21.48 -8.28 -1.03
CA LEU A 17 -20.39 -7.32 -1.28
C LEU A 17 -19.68 -6.85 0.01
N HIS A 18 -20.09 -7.31 1.20
CA HIS A 18 -19.61 -6.82 2.50
C HIS A 18 -19.70 -5.28 2.67
N VAL A 19 -20.80 -4.67 2.25
CA VAL A 19 -21.05 -3.21 2.38
C VAL A 19 -22.41 -2.90 2.99
N SER A 20 -22.65 -1.63 3.35
CA SER A 20 -23.97 -1.20 3.79
C SER A 20 -24.96 -1.14 2.62
N GLN A 21 -26.26 -1.35 2.89
CA GLN A 21 -27.32 -1.13 1.90
C GLN A 21 -27.35 0.32 1.38
N MET A 22 -26.87 1.28 2.18
CA MET A 22 -26.76 2.69 1.76
C MET A 22 -25.72 2.89 0.65
N SER A 23 -24.59 2.17 0.70
CA SER A 23 -23.60 2.16 -0.38
C SER A 23 -24.18 1.61 -1.69
N LEU A 24 -24.92 0.49 -1.61
CA LEU A 24 -25.63 -0.06 -2.77
C LEU A 24 -26.67 0.91 -3.35
N ARG A 25 -27.44 1.60 -2.50
CA ARG A 25 -28.40 2.63 -2.95
C ARG A 25 -27.68 3.76 -3.69
N ARG A 26 -26.56 4.25 -3.17
CA ARG A 26 -25.75 5.29 -3.83
C ARG A 26 -25.23 4.83 -5.19
N TRP A 27 -24.63 3.64 -5.27
CA TRP A 27 -24.04 3.14 -6.51
C TRP A 27 -25.09 2.83 -7.59
N THR A 28 -26.24 2.31 -7.20
CA THR A 28 -27.35 2.10 -8.15
C THR A 28 -28.01 3.40 -8.59
N ASN A 29 -28.11 4.39 -7.69
CA ASN A 29 -28.64 5.71 -8.06
C ASN A 29 -27.70 6.47 -9.00
N SER A 30 -26.38 6.30 -8.84
CA SER A 30 -25.39 6.92 -9.72
C SER A 30 -25.12 6.12 -11.01
N GLY A 31 -25.85 5.03 -11.26
CA GLY A 31 -25.63 4.15 -12.41
C GLY A 31 -24.33 3.32 -12.37
N ARG A 32 -23.58 3.35 -11.26
CA ARG A 32 -22.29 2.69 -11.11
C ARG A 32 -22.42 1.17 -10.97
N LEU A 33 -23.50 0.69 -10.37
CA LEU A 33 -23.87 -0.72 -10.27
C LEU A 33 -25.23 -0.92 -10.95
N PRO A 34 -25.34 -1.77 -11.99
CA PRO A 34 -26.64 -2.05 -12.59
C PRO A 34 -27.57 -2.75 -11.59
N CYS A 35 -28.85 -2.41 -11.65
CA CYS A 35 -29.89 -3.10 -10.90
C CYS A 35 -31.19 -3.13 -11.71
N PHE A 36 -31.94 -4.20 -11.56
CA PHE A 36 -33.31 -4.29 -12.05
C PHE A 36 -34.23 -3.68 -11.01
N ARG A 37 -35.26 -2.98 -11.47
CA ARG A 37 -36.33 -2.49 -10.60
C ARG A 37 -37.59 -3.29 -10.88
N VAL A 38 -38.04 -4.06 -9.89
CA VAL A 38 -39.13 -5.03 -10.04
C VAL A 38 -40.32 -4.64 -9.17
N GLY A 39 -41.52 -4.86 -9.68
CA GLY A 39 -42.79 -4.59 -9.00
C GLY A 39 -43.15 -3.10 -8.87
N GLY A 40 -44.37 -2.83 -8.39
CA GLY A 40 -44.90 -1.46 -8.24
C GLY A 40 -44.10 -0.56 -7.30
N ARG A 41 -43.39 -1.15 -6.32
CA ARG A 41 -42.49 -0.45 -5.40
C ARG A 41 -41.08 -0.22 -5.95
N ARG A 42 -40.80 -0.68 -7.18
CA ARG A 42 -39.49 -0.53 -7.87
C ARG A 42 -38.31 -1.01 -7.02
N GLU A 43 -38.48 -2.16 -6.37
CA GLU A 43 -37.46 -2.79 -5.54
C GLU A 43 -36.25 -3.18 -6.37
N ARG A 44 -35.05 -3.02 -5.80
CA ARG A 44 -33.81 -3.34 -6.50
C ARG A 44 -33.54 -4.83 -6.44
N ARG A 45 -33.29 -5.43 -7.60
CA ARG A 45 -32.83 -6.80 -7.79
C ARG A 45 -31.49 -6.79 -8.53
N PHE A 46 -30.59 -7.66 -8.11
CA PHE A 46 -29.22 -7.72 -8.59
C PHE A 46 -28.93 -9.11 -9.13
N ARG A 47 -28.41 -9.23 -10.35
CA ARG A 47 -27.86 -10.51 -10.80
C ARG A 47 -26.56 -10.73 -10.04
N ARG A 48 -26.33 -11.95 -9.58
CA ARG A 48 -25.04 -12.33 -8.98
C ARG A 48 -23.86 -12.01 -9.91
N ALA A 49 -24.03 -12.25 -11.22
CA ALA A 49 -23.03 -11.93 -12.23
C ALA A 49 -22.70 -10.42 -12.29
N ASP A 50 -23.68 -9.54 -12.13
CA ASP A 50 -23.46 -8.09 -12.12
C ASP A 50 -22.73 -7.63 -10.85
N LEU A 51 -23.00 -8.27 -9.70
CA LEU A 51 -22.28 -8.00 -8.45
C LEU A 51 -20.82 -8.46 -8.52
N LEU A 52 -20.58 -9.62 -9.14
CA LEU A 52 -19.23 -10.14 -9.41
C LEU A 52 -18.47 -9.24 -10.39
N ALA A 53 -19.08 -8.90 -11.52
CA ALA A 53 -18.50 -7.96 -12.49
C ALA A 53 -18.26 -6.57 -11.89
N PHE A 54 -19.08 -6.15 -10.93
CA PHE A 54 -18.86 -4.92 -10.17
C PHE A 54 -17.66 -5.02 -9.23
N LEU A 55 -17.46 -6.15 -8.55
CA LEU A 55 -16.24 -6.41 -7.76
C LEU A 55 -15.00 -6.35 -8.65
N GLU A 56 -15.05 -6.99 -9.81
CA GLU A 56 -13.97 -7.00 -10.82
C GLU A 56 -13.68 -5.58 -11.35
N ARG A 57 -14.73 -4.80 -11.69
CA ARG A 57 -14.58 -3.38 -12.12
C ARG A 57 -14.09 -2.45 -11.01
N THR A 58 -14.45 -2.72 -9.75
CA THR A 58 -13.83 -2.00 -8.61
C THR A 58 -12.40 -2.46 -8.31
N GLY A 59 -11.95 -3.51 -8.99
CA GLY A 59 -10.55 -3.97 -9.07
C GLY A 59 -9.73 -3.36 -10.21
N GLU A 60 -10.33 -2.55 -11.11
CA GLU A 60 -9.59 -1.71 -12.06
C GLU A 60 -9.13 -0.38 -11.40
N PRO A 61 -7.98 0.18 -11.81
CA PRO A 61 -7.22 1.12 -10.99
C PRO A 61 -7.98 2.43 -10.79
N ALA A 62 -8.40 2.65 -9.54
CA ALA A 62 -8.57 4.00 -9.02
C ALA A 62 -7.22 4.75 -9.13
N PRO A 63 -7.23 6.08 -9.35
CA PRO A 63 -6.00 6.86 -9.40
C PRO A 63 -5.23 6.72 -8.08
N ALA A 64 -4.05 6.08 -8.13
CA ALA A 64 -3.11 5.79 -7.04
C ALA A 64 -3.73 5.13 -5.78
N PRO A 65 -3.03 4.20 -5.10
CA PRO A 65 -3.51 3.78 -3.80
C PRO A 65 -3.57 5.02 -2.89
N PRO A 66 -4.62 5.19 -2.06
CA PRO A 66 -4.53 6.16 -0.98
C PRO A 66 -3.31 5.77 -0.15
N ALA A 67 -2.58 6.78 0.31
CA ALA A 67 -1.53 6.67 1.32
C ALA A 67 -1.77 5.50 2.28
N GLY A 68 -0.81 4.58 2.34
CA GLY A 68 -0.93 3.36 3.11
C GLY A 68 0.40 2.98 3.73
N HIS A 69 0.40 2.60 5.01
CA HIS A 69 1.57 2.14 5.74
C HIS A 69 1.58 0.60 5.84
N LEU A 70 2.39 -0.05 5.00
CA LEU A 70 2.35 -1.48 4.74
C LEU A 70 3.43 -2.23 5.50
N CYS A 71 3.06 -3.35 6.12
CA CYS A 71 4.01 -4.27 6.74
C CYS A 71 4.49 -5.32 5.72
N GLY A 72 5.74 -5.20 5.28
CA GLY A 72 6.41 -6.17 4.44
C GLY A 72 7.28 -7.12 5.27
N LEU A 73 6.76 -8.30 5.57
CA LEU A 73 7.53 -9.37 6.20
C LEU A 73 8.32 -10.15 5.15
N TYR A 74 9.62 -10.30 5.37
CA TYR A 74 10.49 -11.09 4.49
C TYR A 74 11.22 -12.20 5.25
N THR A 75 11.53 -13.28 4.53
CA THR A 75 12.28 -14.44 5.07
C THR A 75 13.66 -14.61 4.43
N SER A 76 13.99 -13.80 3.41
CA SER A 76 15.31 -13.79 2.77
C SER A 76 15.68 -12.39 2.27
N GLY A 77 16.99 -12.11 2.16
CA GLY A 77 17.49 -10.85 1.62
C GLY A 77 17.04 -10.61 0.17
N ALA A 78 16.98 -11.67 -0.64
CA ALA A 78 16.49 -11.58 -2.01
C ALA A 78 15.00 -11.20 -2.08
N ALA A 79 14.16 -11.73 -1.17
CA ALA A 79 12.75 -11.34 -1.09
C ALA A 79 12.59 -9.87 -0.69
N ARG A 80 13.33 -9.42 0.34
CA ARG A 80 13.40 -8.01 0.73
C ARG A 80 13.77 -7.10 -0.45
N GLU A 81 14.84 -7.44 -1.16
CA GLU A 81 15.35 -6.65 -2.29
C GLU A 81 14.33 -6.56 -3.43
N ARG A 82 13.63 -7.67 -3.73
CA ARG A 82 12.54 -7.70 -4.71
C ARG A 82 11.39 -6.80 -4.33
N GLN A 83 10.89 -6.93 -3.10
CA GLN A 83 9.75 -6.15 -2.62
C GLN A 83 10.07 -4.65 -2.63
N ALA A 84 11.23 -4.27 -2.09
CA ALA A 84 11.70 -2.89 -2.08
C ALA A 84 11.83 -2.30 -3.50
N ALA A 85 12.53 -3.00 -4.40
CA ALA A 85 12.75 -2.53 -5.75
C ALA A 85 11.44 -2.39 -6.55
N ALA A 86 10.56 -3.39 -6.49
CA ALA A 86 9.28 -3.34 -7.18
C ALA A 86 8.40 -2.17 -6.69
N PHE A 87 8.39 -1.92 -5.38
CA PHE A 87 7.61 -0.82 -4.81
C PHE A 87 8.12 0.57 -5.24
N LEU A 88 9.45 0.74 -5.27
CA LEU A 88 10.11 1.97 -5.73
C LEU A 88 9.92 2.18 -7.23
N ALA A 89 10.10 1.14 -8.05
CA ALA A 89 9.95 1.21 -9.50
C ALA A 89 8.57 1.74 -9.89
N LYS A 90 7.49 1.16 -9.32
CA LYS A 90 6.11 1.60 -9.55
C LYS A 90 5.91 3.11 -9.27
N GLY A 91 6.50 3.64 -8.19
CA GLY A 91 6.38 5.06 -7.85
C GLY A 91 7.19 5.98 -8.77
N LEU A 92 8.37 5.52 -9.18
CA LEU A 92 9.23 6.26 -10.11
C LEU A 92 8.67 6.26 -11.54
N GLU A 93 8.06 5.17 -11.99
CA GLU A 93 7.35 5.08 -13.27
C GLU A 93 6.15 6.02 -13.33
N ALA A 94 5.40 6.14 -12.22
CA ALA A 94 4.29 7.07 -12.09
C ALA A 94 4.69 8.56 -11.98
N GLY A 95 5.97 8.91 -12.09
CA GLY A 95 6.42 10.30 -11.97
C GLY A 95 6.62 10.78 -10.52
N GLY A 96 6.39 9.92 -9.53
CA GLY A 96 6.51 10.25 -8.10
C GLY A 96 7.94 10.41 -7.60
N THR A 97 8.05 10.82 -6.33
CA THR A 97 9.30 10.88 -5.57
C THR A 97 9.33 9.75 -4.55
N CYS A 98 10.42 8.98 -4.56
CA CYS A 98 10.61 7.82 -3.74
C CYS A 98 11.75 8.03 -2.73
N PHE A 99 11.56 7.51 -1.53
CA PHE A 99 12.54 7.51 -0.46
C PHE A 99 12.93 6.07 -0.10
N LEU A 100 14.21 5.84 0.13
CA LEU A 100 14.74 4.56 0.60
C LEU A 100 15.61 4.77 1.84
N ALA A 101 15.16 4.29 2.99
CA ALA A 101 15.96 4.19 4.22
C ALA A 101 16.28 2.72 4.51
N ALA A 102 17.57 2.40 4.55
CA ALA A 102 18.07 1.06 4.89
C ALA A 102 19.54 1.15 5.34
N GLU A 103 20.07 0.06 5.90
CA GLU A 103 21.53 -0.07 6.10
C GLU A 103 22.28 -0.04 4.76
N PRO A 104 23.54 0.44 4.71
CA PRO A 104 24.29 0.65 3.46
C PRO A 104 24.33 -0.58 2.56
N THR A 105 24.64 -1.75 3.12
CA THR A 105 24.75 -3.00 2.35
C THR A 105 23.41 -3.47 1.81
N VAL A 106 22.32 -3.23 2.54
CA VAL A 106 20.95 -3.53 2.08
C VAL A 106 20.56 -2.55 0.97
N ARG A 107 20.81 -1.26 1.18
CA ARG A 107 20.53 -0.20 0.21
C ARG A 107 21.22 -0.46 -1.11
N GLU A 108 22.50 -0.82 -1.11
CA GLU A 108 23.25 -1.14 -2.33
C GLU A 108 22.60 -2.28 -3.11
N ARG A 109 22.16 -3.34 -2.41
CA ARG A 109 21.48 -4.47 -3.05
C ARG A 109 20.10 -4.11 -3.59
N VAL A 110 19.33 -3.31 -2.85
CA VAL A 110 18.02 -2.79 -3.32
C VAL A 110 18.20 -1.91 -4.55
N LEU A 111 19.18 -0.99 -4.55
CA LEU A 111 19.45 -0.12 -5.69
C LEU A 111 19.96 -0.91 -6.91
N ALA A 112 20.83 -1.90 -6.70
CA ALA A 112 21.28 -2.79 -7.78
C ALA A 112 20.11 -3.59 -8.37
N ARG A 113 19.17 -4.03 -7.52
CA ARG A 113 17.95 -4.69 -7.99
C ARG A 113 17.04 -3.73 -8.74
N LEU A 114 16.81 -2.53 -8.20
CA LEU A 114 15.99 -1.50 -8.82
C LEU A 114 16.55 -1.07 -10.18
N ALA A 115 17.87 -0.91 -10.32
CA ALA A 115 18.49 -0.55 -11.59
C ALA A 115 18.38 -1.66 -12.66
N ARG A 116 18.29 -2.94 -12.24
CA ARG A 116 18.01 -4.05 -13.16
C ARG A 116 16.54 -4.05 -13.61
N ASP A 117 15.63 -3.84 -12.67
CA ASP A 117 14.18 -3.90 -12.94
C ASP A 117 13.70 -2.62 -13.66
N TRP A 118 14.33 -1.47 -13.38
CA TRP A 118 14.02 -0.16 -13.96
C TRP A 118 15.32 0.62 -14.27
N PRO A 119 15.87 0.52 -15.49
CA PRO A 119 17.17 1.10 -15.87
C PRO A 119 17.28 2.63 -15.71
N ALA A 120 16.17 3.36 -15.61
CA ALA A 120 16.17 4.81 -15.38
C ALA A 120 16.39 5.21 -13.90
N ALA A 121 16.54 4.25 -12.98
CA ALA A 121 16.77 4.50 -11.55
C ALA A 121 17.94 5.47 -11.26
N PRO A 122 19.11 5.35 -11.92
CA PRO A 122 20.22 6.28 -11.69
C PRO A 122 19.90 7.72 -12.12
N ALA A 123 19.07 7.90 -13.16
CA ALA A 123 18.63 9.23 -13.58
C ALA A 123 17.67 9.85 -12.55
N ALA A 124 16.73 9.08 -12.03
CA ALA A 124 15.82 9.53 -10.97
C ALA A 124 16.56 9.92 -9.68
N ALA A 125 17.63 9.21 -9.32
CA ALA A 125 18.48 9.59 -8.19
C ALA A 125 19.16 10.94 -8.41
N ARG A 126 19.75 11.17 -9.60
CA ARG A 126 20.37 12.45 -9.95
C ARG A 126 19.38 13.62 -9.98
N SER A 127 18.12 13.36 -10.36
CA SER A 127 17.08 14.38 -10.39
C SER A 127 16.37 14.58 -9.04
N GLY A 128 16.84 13.96 -7.95
CA GLY A 128 16.22 14.06 -6.63
C GLY A 128 14.88 13.34 -6.46
N ARG A 129 14.46 12.55 -7.46
CA ARG A 129 13.23 11.74 -7.41
C ARG A 129 13.42 10.41 -6.68
N LEU A 130 14.65 9.96 -6.49
CA LEU A 130 14.99 8.85 -5.61
C LEU A 130 15.96 9.35 -4.52
N VAL A 131 15.42 9.55 -3.32
CA VAL A 131 16.16 10.02 -2.15
C VAL A 131 16.57 8.82 -1.31
N VAL A 132 17.87 8.67 -1.07
CA VAL A 132 18.41 7.55 -0.29
C VAL A 132 19.01 8.04 1.02
N SER A 133 18.69 7.36 2.12
CA SER A 133 19.19 7.73 3.44
C SER A 133 19.55 6.51 4.28
N ARG A 134 20.12 6.79 5.44
CA ARG A 134 20.20 5.82 6.54
C ARG A 134 19.19 6.26 7.59
N TYR A 135 18.76 5.32 8.41
CA TYR A 135 18.03 5.68 9.61
C TYR A 135 18.88 6.55 10.54
N ALA A 136 18.24 7.57 11.10
CA ALA A 136 18.72 8.34 12.23
C ALA A 136 18.85 7.41 13.45
N ARG A 137 19.62 7.87 14.45
CA ARG A 137 19.81 7.10 15.70
C ARG A 137 18.59 7.14 16.62
N LEU A 138 17.74 8.15 16.48
CA LEU A 138 16.60 8.41 17.36
C LEU A 138 15.31 8.52 16.51
N PRO A 139 14.16 8.01 17.00
CA PRO A 139 12.85 8.12 16.33
C PRO A 139 12.47 9.54 15.99
N ALA A 140 12.58 10.46 16.96
CA ALA A 140 12.18 11.84 16.78
C ALA A 140 12.94 12.47 15.61
N ALA A 141 14.28 12.30 15.60
CA ALA A 141 15.11 12.76 14.50
C ALA A 141 14.77 12.08 13.16
N GLN A 142 14.34 10.82 13.18
CA GLN A 142 13.89 10.12 11.97
C GLN A 142 12.56 10.68 11.44
N LEU A 143 11.62 11.00 12.33
CA LEU A 143 10.33 11.60 11.98
C LEU A 143 10.50 13.02 11.45
N GLU A 144 11.37 13.83 12.08
CA GLU A 144 11.74 15.16 11.59
C GLU A 144 12.38 15.08 10.19
N TYR A 145 13.29 14.13 9.98
CA TYR A 145 13.89 13.88 8.67
C TYR A 145 12.83 13.54 7.61
N TRP A 146 11.87 12.68 7.97
CA TRP A 146 10.78 12.31 7.07
C TRP A 146 9.88 13.50 6.73
N GLU A 147 9.45 14.25 7.75
CA GLU A 147 8.58 15.41 7.56
C GLU A 147 9.23 16.47 6.67
N ALA A 148 10.50 16.80 6.91
CA ALA A 148 11.25 17.71 6.07
C ALA A 148 11.35 17.20 4.63
N GLY A 149 11.75 15.94 4.43
CA GLY A 149 11.86 15.35 3.09
C GLY A 149 10.54 15.33 2.33
N PHE A 150 9.43 15.01 2.99
CA PHE A 150 8.11 15.01 2.37
C PHE A 150 7.64 16.42 2.01
N ALA A 151 7.84 17.40 2.92
CA ALA A 151 7.51 18.79 2.66
C ALA A 151 8.30 19.35 1.48
N ASP A 152 9.60 19.05 1.40
CA ASP A 152 10.48 19.47 0.31
C ASP A 152 10.03 18.89 -1.03
N ALA A 153 9.74 17.59 -1.07
CA ALA A 153 9.25 16.92 -2.27
C ALA A 153 7.91 17.51 -2.73
N ARG A 154 6.99 17.81 -1.81
CA ARG A 154 5.71 18.46 -2.14
C ARG A 154 5.91 19.87 -2.69
N ARG A 155 6.79 20.68 -2.09
CA ARG A 155 7.15 22.02 -2.59
C ARG A 155 7.79 21.96 -3.98
N ALA A 156 8.53 20.89 -4.28
CA ALA A 156 9.09 20.63 -5.60
C ALA A 156 8.07 20.07 -6.62
N GLY A 157 6.79 19.94 -6.25
CA GLY A 157 5.72 19.52 -7.16
C GLY A 157 5.50 18.01 -7.25
N ALA A 158 6.03 17.21 -6.33
CA ALA A 158 5.80 15.77 -6.33
C ALA A 158 4.31 15.43 -6.14
N GLY A 159 3.70 14.84 -7.16
CA GLY A 159 2.29 14.40 -7.13
C GLY A 159 2.08 13.15 -6.27
N GLU A 160 3.08 12.27 -6.20
CA GLU A 160 3.07 11.03 -5.41
C GLU A 160 4.35 10.89 -4.60
N LEU A 161 4.23 10.41 -3.36
CA LEU A 161 5.35 10.12 -2.48
C LEU A 161 5.33 8.65 -2.09
N ARG A 162 6.48 7.98 -2.20
CA ARG A 162 6.66 6.61 -1.72
C ARG A 162 7.84 6.46 -0.77
N VAL A 163 7.72 5.59 0.21
CA VAL A 163 8.81 5.24 1.12
C VAL A 163 9.01 3.73 1.14
N VAL A 164 10.25 3.30 1.03
CA VAL A 164 10.69 1.99 1.51
C VAL A 164 11.56 2.19 2.73
N GLY A 165 11.16 1.58 3.84
CA GLY A 165 11.90 1.57 5.08
C GLY A 165 12.32 0.16 5.46
N ASP A 166 13.62 -0.13 5.56
CA ASP A 166 14.12 -1.39 6.12
C ASP A 166 14.65 -1.17 7.54
N ILE A 167 13.85 -1.60 8.52
CA ILE A 167 14.15 -1.44 9.95
C ILE A 167 14.89 -2.67 10.50
N SER A 168 15.26 -3.63 9.64
CA SER A 168 16.07 -4.78 10.04
C SER A 168 17.52 -4.42 10.40
N GLY A 169 17.92 -3.18 10.04
CA GLY A 169 19.20 -2.56 10.33
C GLY A 169 19.42 -2.12 11.77
N GLU A 170 20.69 -2.01 12.17
CA GLU A 170 21.12 -1.85 13.57
C GLU A 170 20.81 -0.47 14.17
N ARG A 171 20.59 0.57 13.36
CA ARG A 171 20.50 1.96 13.83
C ARG A 171 19.14 2.36 14.42
N LEU A 172 18.04 1.93 13.80
CA LEU A 172 16.69 2.09 14.35
C LEU A 172 16.21 0.78 15.02
N GLY A 173 16.68 -0.38 14.54
CA GLY A 173 16.33 -1.70 15.11
C GLY A 173 16.86 -1.97 16.52
N ARG A 174 17.79 -1.14 17.03
CA ARG A 174 18.22 -1.11 18.45
C ARG A 174 17.35 -0.21 19.33
N HIS A 175 16.11 0.04 18.96
CA HIS A 175 15.10 0.39 19.96
C HIS A 175 15.25 -0.56 21.14
N ARG A 176 15.48 -0.01 22.35
CA ARG A 176 15.84 -0.81 23.54
C ARG A 176 14.75 -1.82 23.88
N SER A 177 13.56 -1.69 23.28
CA SER A 177 12.48 -2.68 23.28
C SER A 177 11.67 -2.69 21.96
N PHE A 178 10.97 -3.80 21.69
CA PHE A 178 9.95 -3.90 20.62
C PHE A 178 8.80 -2.88 20.78
N GLY A 179 8.53 -2.40 22.00
CA GLY A 179 7.51 -1.39 22.26
C GLY A 179 7.85 -0.04 21.65
N ASP A 180 9.11 0.39 21.73
CA ASP A 180 9.54 1.68 21.15
C ASP A 180 9.41 1.66 19.63
N LEU A 181 9.66 0.51 19.00
CA LEU A 181 9.45 0.33 17.57
C LEU A 181 7.98 0.53 17.20
N LEU A 182 7.04 -0.05 17.94
CA LEU A 182 5.60 0.15 17.70
C LEU A 182 5.17 1.62 17.88
N VAL A 183 5.77 2.35 18.83
CA VAL A 183 5.53 3.79 19.01
C VAL A 183 5.99 4.54 17.76
N TYR A 184 7.22 4.28 17.29
CA TYR A 184 7.73 4.86 16.05
C TYR A 184 6.81 4.55 14.86
N GLU A 185 6.35 3.30 14.69
CA GLU A 185 5.49 2.94 13.56
C GLU A 185 4.15 3.66 13.57
N ARG A 186 3.57 3.85 14.75
CA ARG A 186 2.31 4.59 14.89
C ARG A 186 2.49 6.06 14.55
N ASP A 187 3.55 6.67 15.07
CA ASP A 187 3.83 8.10 14.87
C ASP A 187 4.24 8.37 13.42
N TYR A 188 5.04 7.49 12.83
CA TYR A 188 5.35 7.49 11.40
C TYR A 188 4.10 7.27 10.55
N GLY A 189 3.23 6.32 10.91
CA GLY A 189 1.97 6.09 10.21
C GLY A 189 1.05 7.32 10.19
N ALA A 190 1.00 8.07 11.30
CA ALA A 190 0.28 9.35 11.36
C ALA A 190 0.91 10.41 10.43
N LEU A 191 2.25 10.50 10.42
CA LEU A 191 2.99 11.38 9.52
C LEU A 191 2.77 11.02 8.04
N ALA A 192 2.91 9.76 7.67
CA ALA A 192 2.74 9.26 6.32
C ALA A 192 1.33 9.55 5.78
N ARG A 193 0.28 9.33 6.59
CA ARG A 193 -1.10 9.70 6.25
C ARG A 193 -1.27 11.20 6.02
N ARG A 194 -0.70 12.04 6.87
CA ARG A 194 -0.75 13.52 6.73
C ARG A 194 -0.16 13.99 5.40
N PHE A 195 0.90 13.35 4.93
CA PHE A 195 1.57 13.68 3.67
C PHE A 195 1.09 12.86 2.47
N GLY A 196 0.09 12.00 2.64
CA GLY A 196 -0.41 11.17 1.55
C GLY A 196 0.65 10.20 0.99
N VAL A 197 1.53 9.65 1.84
CA VAL A 197 2.67 8.81 1.44
C VAL A 197 2.24 7.34 1.40
N ALA A 198 2.61 6.63 0.34
CA ALA A 198 2.53 5.17 0.31
C ALA A 198 3.86 4.57 0.82
N THR A 199 3.80 3.72 1.83
CA THR A 199 5.00 3.20 2.50
C THR A 199 5.01 1.69 2.56
N LEU A 200 6.14 1.10 2.22
CA LEU A 200 6.49 -0.28 2.51
C LEU A 200 7.56 -0.34 3.62
N CYS A 201 7.16 -0.72 4.82
CA CYS A 201 8.06 -0.97 5.94
C CYS A 201 8.42 -2.45 6.02
N LEU A 202 9.72 -2.77 5.93
CA LEU A 202 10.26 -4.10 5.80
C LEU A 202 10.85 -4.60 7.12
N TYR A 203 10.46 -5.81 7.51
CA TYR A 203 10.95 -6.49 8.71
C TYR A 203 11.38 -7.93 8.41
N ASP A 204 12.47 -8.36 9.04
CA ASP A 204 12.94 -9.73 8.97
C ASP A 204 12.05 -10.64 9.83
N ALA A 205 11.19 -11.42 9.20
CA ALA A 205 10.26 -12.33 9.87
C ALA A 205 10.98 -13.38 10.73
N ARG A 206 12.25 -13.68 10.43
CA ARG A 206 13.07 -14.63 11.19
C ARG A 206 13.56 -14.05 12.53
N ARG A 207 13.44 -12.74 12.72
CA ARG A 207 13.85 -12.02 13.94
C ARG A 207 12.67 -11.62 14.83
N LEU A 208 11.45 -11.86 14.39
CA LEU A 208 10.23 -11.55 15.13
C LEU A 208 9.61 -12.83 15.69
N SER A 209 9.15 -12.80 16.93
CA SER A 209 8.22 -13.82 17.42
C SER A 209 6.86 -13.69 16.72
N GLY A 210 6.05 -14.75 16.74
CA GLY A 210 4.69 -14.70 16.17
C GLY A 210 3.83 -13.58 16.77
N VAL A 211 3.96 -13.32 18.07
CA VAL A 211 3.26 -12.22 18.76
C VAL A 211 3.77 -10.85 18.29
N GLN A 212 5.07 -10.71 18.09
CA GLN A 212 5.66 -9.47 17.56
C GLN A 212 5.22 -9.21 16.11
N ALA A 213 5.25 -10.24 15.26
CA ALA A 213 4.76 -10.13 13.89
C ALA A 213 3.27 -9.73 13.84
N ALA A 214 2.42 -10.34 14.68
CA ALA A 214 1.00 -9.99 14.77
C ALA A 214 0.79 -8.54 15.22
N ARG A 215 1.51 -8.06 16.23
CA ARG A 215 1.46 -6.66 16.68
C ARG A 215 1.96 -5.69 15.62
N MET A 216 2.97 -6.07 14.84
CA MET A 216 3.45 -5.26 13.73
C MET A 216 2.37 -5.11 12.66
N LEU A 217 1.70 -6.20 12.29
CA LEU A 217 0.58 -6.16 11.34
C LEU A 217 -0.57 -5.27 11.85
N GLN A 218 -0.85 -5.27 13.15
CA GLN A 218 -1.91 -4.44 13.75
C GLN A 218 -1.64 -2.93 13.66
N VAL A 219 -0.37 -2.49 13.71
CA VAL A 219 -0.04 -1.05 13.56
C VAL A 219 0.06 -0.61 12.09
N HIS A 220 0.10 -1.56 11.16
CA HIS A 220 0.08 -1.36 9.71
C HIS A 220 -1.29 -1.73 9.15
N THR A 221 -2.32 -0.97 9.55
CA THR A 221 -3.72 -1.27 9.21
C THR A 221 -4.06 -1.07 7.74
N ASP A 222 -3.18 -0.43 6.98
CA ASP A 222 -3.40 -0.20 5.55
C ASP A 222 -2.93 -1.45 4.81
N MET A 223 -3.88 -2.19 4.23
CA MET A 223 -3.56 -3.32 3.36
C MET A 223 -3.35 -2.80 1.94
N LEU A 224 -2.22 -3.15 1.32
CA LEU A 224 -2.06 -2.99 -0.12
C LEU A 224 -3.15 -3.79 -0.80
N ARG A 225 -4.00 -3.10 -1.57
CA ARG A 225 -4.68 -3.74 -2.69
C ARG A 225 -3.65 -3.90 -3.80
N GLU A 226 -2.84 -4.95 -3.75
CA GLU A 226 -2.04 -5.35 -4.92
C GLU A 226 -2.97 -6.07 -5.91
N THR A 227 -3.10 -5.49 -7.10
CA THR A 227 -3.55 -6.22 -8.28
C THR A 227 -2.48 -7.26 -8.60
N PRO A 228 -2.80 -8.57 -8.64
CA PRO A 228 -1.84 -9.57 -9.10
C PRO A 228 -1.44 -9.27 -10.55
N ALA A 229 -0.14 -9.37 -10.83
CA ALA A 229 0.38 -9.26 -12.17
C ALA A 229 -0.25 -10.34 -13.06
N ASP A 230 -0.64 -9.89 -14.24
CA ASP A 230 -1.13 -10.67 -15.37
C ASP A 230 -0.22 -11.89 -15.61
N VAL A 231 -0.64 -13.06 -15.12
CA VAL A 231 -0.15 -14.34 -15.63
C VAL A 231 -1.11 -14.71 -16.73
N SER A 232 -0.89 -14.15 -17.91
CA SER A 232 -1.55 -14.61 -19.11
C SER A 232 -0.93 -15.97 -19.54
N PRO A 233 -1.76 -16.89 -20.07
CA PRO A 233 -1.43 -18.30 -20.34
C PRO A 233 -0.47 -18.53 -21.50
#